data_AF-A0A521YMX9-F1
#
_entry.id   AF-A0A521YMX9-F1
#
_cell.length_a   1.000
_cell.length_b   1.000
_cell.length_c   1.000
_cell.angle_alpha   90.00
_cell.angle_beta   90.00
_cell.angle_gamma   90.00
#
_symmetry.space_group_name_H-M   'P 1'
#
loop_
_entity.id
_entity.type
_entity.pdbx_description
1 polymer ?
#
loop_
_entity_poly.entity_id
_entity_poly.type
_entity_poly.pdbx_seq_one_letter_code
_entity_poly.pdbx_strand_id
1 'polypeptide(L)'
;MLLKNLSPWFARRWPAMAAAVAVAAAGGVGFFALKLHRAQAAVSMQMVQLPGERGAGQLGSGTMPISASLTAANQPPPLLRASKAAFDEACLRPIRLKRFDEAIEACNRFTNVRERAGHAHAALAAIYATRSYSNSAASVMHAQLAAEAGDGRGKFMVAFHSLTGQNPQPFDLDRTRALLVEAKANGVAKAQQYIDIVDASKRCRDQAAFRLFDAPVFCLFRPELTQLLSSKGMTESQKDLEHWIDVYRPGDVLASADRAEVTYDRDPQEELHRLARFAYIFNPQDGVDRMELLRKVLVEKYGKLQPMDATRETGGHSEWRLPDGVAIALGKDADGTVTVTYTLPKRWEDRTAHLKRERELEQNAQLIRDQVAL
;
A
#
# COMPACT_ATOMS: atom_id res chain seq x y z
N MET A 1 18.34 -4.30 -63.18
CA MET A 1 19.45 -3.49 -63.73
C MET A 1 19.91 -2.56 -62.61
N LEU A 2 20.91 -2.98 -61.83
CA LEU A 2 22.35 -2.70 -62.02
C LEU A 2 22.69 -1.23 -61.71
N LEU A 3 23.19 -0.97 -60.48
CA LEU A 3 24.54 -0.46 -60.15
C LEU A 3 24.69 1.05 -60.42
N LYS A 4 25.34 1.91 -59.62
CA LYS A 4 26.51 1.80 -58.75
C LYS A 4 26.70 3.19 -58.11
N ASN A 5 27.00 3.28 -56.81
CA ASN A 5 28.19 3.98 -56.28
C ASN A 5 28.18 4.01 -54.74
N LEU A 6 29.03 3.13 -54.20
CA LEU A 6 29.65 3.17 -52.88
C LEU A 6 30.68 4.32 -52.87
N SER A 7 30.95 5.02 -51.77
CA SER A 7 31.98 4.64 -50.78
C SER A 7 32.07 5.67 -49.64
N PRO A 8 32.70 5.33 -48.50
CA PRO A 8 32.54 5.94 -47.18
C PRO A 8 33.71 6.86 -46.78
N TRP A 9 33.69 7.38 -45.54
CA TRP A 9 34.79 7.81 -44.64
C TRP A 9 34.13 8.73 -43.58
N PHE A 10 33.95 8.33 -42.32
CA PHE A 10 35.00 8.36 -41.29
C PHE A 10 34.64 7.40 -40.15
N ALA A 11 35.50 6.42 -39.92
CA ALA A 11 35.67 5.78 -38.63
C ALA A 11 36.82 6.50 -37.91
N ARG A 12 36.60 7.01 -36.69
CA ARG A 12 37.69 7.34 -35.77
C ARG A 12 37.36 6.84 -34.36
N ARG A 13 38.04 5.73 -34.04
CA ARG A 13 38.41 5.28 -32.70
C ARG A 13 38.83 6.44 -31.82
N TRP A 14 38.33 6.50 -30.58
CA TRP A 14 39.06 7.07 -29.45
C TRP A 14 39.14 6.03 -28.32
N PRO A 15 40.27 5.97 -27.59
CA PRO A 15 40.61 4.86 -26.71
C PRO A 15 40.11 5.07 -25.28
N ALA A 16 40.03 3.97 -24.56
CA ALA A 16 39.96 3.95 -23.11
C ALA A 16 41.13 4.72 -22.48
N MET A 17 40.82 5.63 -21.56
CA MET A 17 41.77 6.06 -20.54
C MET A 17 41.10 5.95 -19.17
N ALA A 18 41.62 4.98 -18.40
CA ALA A 18 41.46 4.93 -16.97
C ALA A 18 42.18 6.14 -16.36
N ALA A 19 41.44 6.93 -15.58
CA ALA A 19 42.01 7.86 -14.63
C ALA A 19 41.43 7.52 -13.26
N ALA A 20 42.23 6.81 -12.47
CA ALA A 20 42.02 6.63 -11.06
C ALA A 20 42.19 7.98 -10.38
N VAL A 21 41.11 8.54 -9.82
CA VAL A 21 41.19 9.66 -8.89
C VAL A 21 41.14 9.06 -7.49
N ALA A 22 42.33 8.90 -6.90
CA ALA A 22 42.49 8.69 -5.47
C ALA A 22 42.24 10.02 -4.76
N VAL A 23 41.15 10.13 -4.01
CA VAL A 23 41.01 11.17 -2.99
C VAL A 23 41.44 10.58 -1.66
N ALA A 24 42.54 11.13 -1.14
CA ALA A 24 43.05 10.88 0.18
C ALA A 24 42.04 11.36 1.24
N ALA A 25 41.61 10.44 2.10
CA ALA A 25 41.02 10.75 3.40
C ALA A 25 42.04 10.35 4.47
N ALA A 26 42.77 11.34 4.98
CA ALA A 26 43.66 11.18 6.12
C ALA A 26 42.99 11.79 7.36
N GLY A 27 43.02 11.04 8.46
CA GLY A 27 43.10 11.58 9.81
C GLY A 27 41.78 11.72 10.58
N GLY A 28 41.52 10.80 11.50
CA GLY A 28 40.44 10.94 12.48
C GLY A 28 40.29 9.73 13.39
N VAL A 29 41.38 9.28 14.04
CA VAL A 29 41.33 8.29 15.11
C VAL A 29 40.67 8.93 16.34
N GLY A 30 39.47 8.46 16.69
CA GLY A 30 38.74 8.86 17.88
C GLY A 30 37.95 7.68 18.44
N PHE A 31 38.57 6.99 19.40
CA PHE A 31 37.98 5.95 20.24
C PHE A 31 36.68 6.43 20.90
N PHE A 32 35.54 5.81 20.58
CA PHE A 32 34.42 5.71 21.52
C PHE A 32 33.81 4.31 21.44
N ALA A 33 34.15 3.50 22.44
CA ALA A 33 33.40 2.31 22.79
C ALA A 33 32.04 2.76 23.37
N LEU A 34 30.94 2.49 22.66
CA LEU A 34 29.61 2.58 23.22
C LEU A 34 28.86 1.27 23.03
N LYS A 35 28.38 0.79 24.17
CA LYS A 35 27.77 -0.52 24.42
C LYS A 35 26.56 -0.75 23.51
N LEU A 36 26.54 -1.90 22.85
CA LEU A 36 25.31 -2.50 22.32
C LEU A 36 24.40 -2.87 23.50
N HIS A 37 23.39 -2.04 23.78
CA HIS A 37 22.20 -2.52 24.47
C HIS A 37 21.26 -3.16 23.45
N ARG A 38 21.26 -4.50 23.43
CA ARG A 38 20.16 -5.30 22.89
C ARG A 38 18.90 -4.97 23.68
N ALA A 39 18.02 -4.15 23.12
CA ALA A 39 16.63 -4.09 23.53
C ALA A 39 15.89 -5.22 22.80
N GLN A 40 15.65 -6.32 23.50
CA GLN A 40 14.63 -7.30 23.10
C GLN A 40 13.26 -6.63 23.32
N ALA A 41 12.64 -6.16 22.24
CA ALA A 41 11.23 -5.82 22.26
C ALA A 41 10.45 -7.15 22.23
N ALA A 42 10.11 -7.67 23.42
CA ALA A 42 9.08 -8.67 23.56
C ALA A 42 7.74 -8.02 23.15
N VAL A 43 7.22 -8.44 21.99
CA VAL A 43 5.85 -8.15 21.59
C VAL A 43 4.94 -9.00 22.48
N SER A 44 4.54 -8.43 23.62
CA SER A 44 3.44 -8.97 24.40
C SER A 44 2.15 -8.75 23.61
N MET A 45 1.64 -9.82 22.99
CA MET A 45 0.25 -9.87 22.55
C MET A 45 -0.64 -9.78 23.79
N GLN A 46 -1.08 -8.57 24.13
CA GLN A 46 -2.20 -8.37 25.04
C GLN A 46 -3.45 -8.90 24.35
N MET A 47 -3.93 -10.06 24.83
CA MET A 47 -5.28 -10.52 24.57
C MET A 47 -6.25 -9.42 24.97
N VAL A 48 -7.02 -8.94 24.00
CA VAL A 48 -8.19 -8.08 24.25
C VAL A 48 -9.21 -8.93 25.02
N GLN A 49 -9.27 -8.74 26.34
CA GLN A 49 -10.37 -9.23 27.16
C GLN A 49 -11.61 -8.37 26.86
N LEU A 50 -12.66 -9.02 26.34
CA LEU A 50 -13.99 -8.44 26.22
C LEU A 50 -14.57 -8.19 27.64
N PRO A 51 -15.33 -7.10 27.83
CA PRO A 51 -15.88 -6.75 29.15
C PRO A 51 -16.90 -7.78 29.62
N GLY A 52 -16.66 -8.30 30.82
CA GLY A 52 -17.54 -9.22 31.54
C GLY A 52 -18.77 -8.55 32.13
N GLU A 53 -19.88 -9.28 32.09
CA GLU A 53 -21.16 -8.97 32.71
C GLU A 53 -21.05 -8.85 34.24
N ARG A 54 -21.59 -7.77 34.79
CA ARG A 54 -22.01 -7.61 36.20
C ARG A 54 -23.52 -7.33 36.14
N GLY A 55 -24.39 -7.93 36.94
CA GLY A 55 -24.21 -8.84 38.06
C GLY A 55 -25.57 -9.33 38.60
N ALA A 56 -25.47 -10.02 39.74
CA ALA A 56 -26.50 -10.60 40.60
C ALA A 56 -27.70 -9.67 40.85
N GLY A 57 -28.91 -10.11 41.18
CA GLY A 57 -29.39 -11.38 41.74
C GLY A 57 -30.46 -11.02 42.77
N GLN A 58 -31.60 -11.72 42.81
CA GLN A 58 -32.52 -11.63 43.94
C GLN A 58 -33.32 -12.93 44.11
N LEU A 59 -33.24 -13.44 45.34
CA LEU A 59 -33.81 -14.68 45.85
C LEU A 59 -35.34 -14.58 45.98
N GLY A 60 -36.04 -15.65 45.58
CA GLY A 60 -37.45 -15.86 45.85
C GLY A 60 -37.73 -17.35 46.03
N SER A 61 -37.76 -17.79 47.29
CA SER A 61 -38.04 -19.16 47.70
C SER A 61 -39.54 -19.46 47.58
N GLY A 62 -39.91 -20.36 46.67
CA GLY A 62 -41.29 -20.84 46.53
C GLY A 62 -41.31 -22.32 46.11
N THR A 63 -41.44 -23.20 47.09
CA THR A 63 -41.77 -24.63 46.90
C THR A 63 -43.23 -24.78 46.50
N MET A 64 -43.52 -25.61 45.48
CA MET A 64 -44.72 -26.45 45.22
C MET A 64 -44.64 -27.02 43.77
N PRO A 65 -45.44 -28.03 43.36
CA PRO A 65 -45.00 -29.41 43.20
C PRO A 65 -44.86 -29.88 41.73
N ILE A 66 -44.28 -31.07 41.64
CA ILE A 66 -44.00 -31.94 40.47
C ILE A 66 -45.12 -31.94 39.41
N SER A 67 -44.75 -31.72 38.14
CA SER A 67 -45.39 -32.38 36.98
C SER A 67 -44.48 -32.36 35.74
N ALA A 68 -44.09 -33.56 35.34
CA ALA A 68 -43.81 -34.04 33.98
C ALA A 68 -43.34 -33.04 32.90
N SER A 69 -42.05 -33.11 32.55
CA SER A 69 -41.55 -33.27 31.16
C SER A 69 -40.04 -33.00 31.12
N LEU A 70 -39.26 -33.86 31.76
CA LEU A 70 -37.79 -33.87 31.68
C LEU A 70 -37.36 -34.99 30.75
N THR A 71 -37.36 -34.75 29.43
CA THR A 71 -36.62 -35.60 28.47
C THR A 71 -36.36 -34.94 27.09
N ALA A 72 -36.40 -33.62 26.95
CA ALA A 72 -36.13 -32.98 25.65
C ALA A 72 -35.28 -31.69 25.66
N ALA A 73 -34.85 -31.16 26.80
CA ALA A 73 -34.22 -29.82 26.86
C ALA A 73 -32.68 -29.81 26.96
N ASN A 74 -32.02 -30.98 27.00
CA ASN A 74 -30.55 -31.08 27.15
C ASN A 74 -29.85 -31.79 25.98
N GLN A 75 -30.53 -31.94 24.83
CA GLN A 75 -29.78 -32.23 23.61
C GLN A 75 -29.05 -30.95 23.20
N PRO A 76 -27.71 -30.91 23.17
CA PRO A 76 -27.01 -29.82 22.50
C PRO A 76 -27.65 -29.69 21.12
N PRO A 77 -28.01 -28.46 20.69
CA PRO A 77 -28.71 -28.25 19.43
C PRO A 77 -28.01 -29.10 18.37
N PRO A 78 -28.76 -29.96 17.65
CA PRO A 78 -28.18 -31.05 16.86
C PRO A 78 -27.05 -30.44 16.06
N LEU A 79 -25.80 -30.83 16.41
CA LEU A 79 -24.55 -30.26 15.90
C LEU A 79 -24.82 -29.87 14.47
N LEU A 80 -25.05 -28.55 14.25
CA LEU A 80 -25.51 -27.99 12.99
C LEU A 80 -24.69 -28.71 11.96
N ARG A 81 -25.29 -29.69 11.24
CA ARG A 81 -24.50 -30.57 10.39
C ARG A 81 -23.74 -29.59 9.52
N ALA A 82 -22.40 -29.61 9.60
CA ALA A 82 -21.47 -28.69 8.94
C ALA A 82 -21.53 -28.80 7.40
N SER A 83 -22.66 -29.28 6.90
CA SER A 83 -23.15 -29.16 5.56
C SER A 83 -22.89 -27.76 5.03
N LYS A 84 -22.48 -27.75 3.77
CA LYS A 84 -22.28 -26.55 3.00
C LYS A 84 -23.53 -25.67 3.01
N ALA A 85 -24.72 -26.26 2.95
CA ALA A 85 -25.99 -25.53 2.97
C ALA A 85 -26.20 -24.74 4.27
N ALA A 86 -25.91 -25.35 5.43
CA ALA A 86 -26.02 -24.64 6.72
C ALA A 86 -25.03 -23.47 6.81
N PHE A 87 -23.79 -23.66 6.32
CA PHE A 87 -22.81 -22.59 6.25
C PHE A 87 -23.24 -21.45 5.30
N ASP A 88 -23.69 -21.81 4.09
CA ASP A 88 -24.11 -20.84 3.07
C ASP A 88 -25.31 -20.00 3.53
N GLU A 89 -26.27 -20.63 4.21
CA GLU A 89 -27.47 -19.95 4.74
C GLU A 89 -27.15 -19.09 5.97
N ALA A 90 -26.37 -19.60 6.92
CA ALA A 90 -26.10 -18.88 8.16
C ALA A 90 -25.05 -17.78 7.98
N CYS A 91 -23.92 -18.08 7.31
CA CYS A 91 -22.78 -17.17 7.21
C CYS A 91 -22.83 -16.34 5.92
N LEU A 92 -23.01 -16.95 4.75
CA LEU A 92 -22.87 -16.22 3.47
C LEU A 92 -24.11 -15.41 3.06
N ARG A 93 -25.32 -15.87 3.39
CA ARG A 93 -26.55 -15.14 3.02
C ARG A 93 -26.62 -13.76 3.70
N PRO A 94 -26.38 -13.59 5.01
CA PRO A 94 -26.33 -12.27 5.63
C PRO A 94 -25.33 -11.31 4.97
N ILE A 95 -24.16 -11.81 4.54
CA ILE A 95 -23.16 -11.01 3.81
C ILE A 95 -23.76 -10.47 2.50
N ARG A 96 -24.43 -11.33 1.71
CA ARG A 96 -25.08 -10.91 0.45
C ARG A 96 -26.18 -9.87 0.68
N LEU A 97 -26.86 -9.95 1.83
CA LEU A 97 -27.89 -9.00 2.26
C LEU A 97 -27.32 -7.78 2.98
N LYS A 98 -25.98 -7.64 3.07
CA LYS A 98 -25.29 -6.57 3.80
C LYS A 98 -25.66 -6.46 5.29
N ARG A 99 -26.11 -7.56 5.90
CA ARG A 99 -26.40 -7.70 7.34
C ARG A 99 -25.14 -8.19 8.06
N PHE A 100 -24.14 -7.33 8.13
CA PHE A 100 -22.78 -7.72 8.51
C PHE A 100 -22.64 -8.14 9.99
N ASP A 101 -23.36 -7.52 10.94
CA ASP A 101 -23.31 -7.95 12.35
C ASP A 101 -23.79 -9.40 12.52
N GLU A 102 -24.93 -9.73 11.91
CA GLU A 102 -25.47 -11.11 11.87
C GLU A 102 -24.50 -12.06 11.16
N ALA A 103 -23.88 -11.62 10.05
CA ALA A 103 -22.88 -12.40 9.33
C ALA A 103 -21.67 -12.73 10.21
N ILE A 104 -21.14 -11.75 10.95
CA ILE A 104 -19.98 -11.91 11.83
C ILE A 104 -20.28 -12.95 12.89
N GLU A 105 -21.41 -12.81 13.60
CA GLU A 105 -21.84 -13.78 14.62
C GLU A 105 -22.00 -15.18 14.00
N ALA A 106 -22.68 -15.27 12.86
CA ALA A 106 -22.96 -16.54 12.22
C ALA A 106 -21.71 -17.23 11.69
N CYS A 107 -20.78 -16.50 11.06
CA CYS A 107 -19.52 -17.05 10.56
C CYS A 107 -18.62 -17.51 11.71
N ASN A 108 -18.60 -16.80 12.85
CA ASN A 108 -17.84 -17.21 14.04
C ASN A 108 -18.26 -18.58 14.59
N ARG A 109 -19.51 -19.02 14.38
CA ARG A 109 -19.94 -20.38 14.77
C ARG A 109 -19.24 -21.50 13.98
N PHE A 110 -18.66 -21.19 12.83
CA PHE A 110 -18.00 -22.17 11.95
C PHE A 110 -16.46 -22.11 11.99
N THR A 111 -15.85 -21.20 12.74
CA THR A 111 -14.38 -21.04 12.80
C THR A 111 -13.69 -22.23 13.47
N ASN A 112 -14.38 -22.92 14.39
CA ASN A 112 -13.88 -24.13 15.04
C ASN A 112 -14.30 -25.43 14.33
N VAL A 113 -15.05 -25.35 13.23
CA VAL A 113 -15.51 -26.52 12.47
C VAL A 113 -14.48 -26.83 11.39
N ARG A 114 -13.68 -27.88 11.57
CA ARG A 114 -12.50 -28.20 10.73
C ARG A 114 -12.73 -28.03 9.21
N GLU A 115 -13.86 -28.52 8.69
CA GLU A 115 -14.17 -28.47 7.25
C GLU A 115 -14.64 -27.09 6.74
N ARG A 116 -14.99 -26.16 7.65
CA ARG A 116 -15.54 -24.84 7.33
C ARG A 116 -14.72 -23.69 7.87
N ALA A 117 -13.78 -23.95 8.78
CA ALA A 117 -12.95 -22.95 9.44
C ALA A 117 -12.27 -22.01 8.43
N GLY A 118 -11.64 -22.57 7.39
CA GLY A 118 -11.00 -21.78 6.33
C GLY A 118 -11.97 -20.85 5.59
N HIS A 119 -13.14 -21.35 5.21
CA HIS A 119 -14.17 -20.55 4.54
C HIS A 119 -14.78 -19.48 5.46
N ALA A 120 -14.99 -19.82 6.74
CA ALA A 120 -15.53 -18.91 7.75
C ALA A 120 -14.56 -17.75 8.00
N HIS A 121 -13.27 -18.05 8.17
CA HIS A 121 -12.23 -17.03 8.32
C HIS A 121 -12.08 -16.20 7.05
N ALA A 122 -12.14 -16.78 5.85
CA ALA A 122 -12.10 -16.00 4.61
C ALA A 122 -13.29 -15.04 4.49
N ALA A 123 -14.49 -15.46 4.91
CA ALA A 123 -15.67 -14.61 4.95
C ALA A 123 -15.52 -13.46 5.95
N LEU A 124 -15.05 -13.75 7.17
CA LEU A 124 -14.77 -12.73 8.18
C LEU A 124 -13.71 -11.72 7.69
N ALA A 125 -12.64 -12.20 7.06
CA ALA A 125 -11.62 -11.35 6.47
C ALA A 125 -12.21 -10.37 5.45
N ALA A 126 -13.08 -10.86 4.56
CA ALA A 126 -13.76 -10.03 3.56
C ALA A 126 -14.70 -9.00 4.21
N ILE A 127 -15.45 -9.36 5.25
CA ILE A 127 -16.33 -8.42 5.97
C ILE A 127 -15.51 -7.30 6.62
N TYR A 128 -14.44 -7.64 7.34
CA TYR A 128 -13.60 -6.65 8.02
C TYR A 128 -12.79 -5.76 7.06
N ALA A 129 -12.59 -6.20 5.81
CA ALA A 129 -11.99 -5.39 4.75
C ALA A 129 -12.98 -4.37 4.13
N THR A 130 -14.29 -4.48 4.37
CA THR A 130 -15.27 -3.54 3.82
C THR A 130 -15.13 -2.15 4.44
N ARG A 131 -15.45 -1.09 3.69
CA ARG A 131 -15.43 0.30 4.19
C ARG A 131 -16.31 0.49 5.43
N SER A 132 -17.42 -0.26 5.56
CA SER A 132 -18.38 -0.12 6.66
C SER A 132 -17.85 -0.60 8.02
N TYR A 133 -16.91 -1.56 8.06
CA TYR A 133 -16.30 -2.04 9.32
C TYR A 133 -14.84 -1.63 9.46
N SER A 134 -14.12 -1.55 8.33
CA SER A 134 -12.73 -1.12 8.19
C SER A 134 -11.84 -1.49 9.39
N ASN A 135 -11.73 -2.79 9.69
CA ASN A 135 -10.81 -3.31 10.69
C ASN A 135 -9.72 -4.13 9.99
N SER A 136 -8.70 -3.44 9.48
CA SER A 136 -7.62 -4.06 8.72
C SER A 136 -6.87 -5.12 9.51
N ALA A 137 -6.67 -4.93 10.82
CA ALA A 137 -5.98 -5.89 11.68
C ALA A 137 -6.76 -7.21 11.79
N ALA A 138 -8.07 -7.14 12.08
CA ALA A 138 -8.93 -8.32 12.13
C ALA A 138 -9.04 -9.01 10.76
N SER A 139 -9.12 -8.21 9.68
CA SER A 139 -9.15 -8.71 8.31
C SER A 139 -7.89 -9.52 7.97
N VAL A 140 -6.70 -8.96 8.25
CA VAL A 140 -5.42 -9.63 8.05
C VAL A 140 -5.30 -10.91 8.87
N MET A 141 -5.65 -10.85 10.16
CA MET A 141 -5.63 -12.03 11.05
C MET A 141 -6.49 -13.16 10.49
N HIS A 142 -7.74 -12.88 10.11
CA HIS A 142 -8.62 -13.90 9.56
C HIS A 142 -8.18 -14.39 8.18
N ALA A 143 -7.61 -13.52 7.34
CA ALA A 143 -7.05 -13.92 6.06
C ALA A 143 -5.90 -14.93 6.25
N GLN A 144 -5.02 -14.69 7.23
CA GLN A 144 -3.92 -15.60 7.59
C GLN A 144 -4.45 -16.95 8.07
N LEU A 145 -5.39 -16.98 9.03
CA LEU A 145 -6.00 -18.21 9.52
C LEU A 145 -6.70 -19.00 8.39
N ALA A 146 -7.37 -18.32 7.47
CA ALA A 146 -7.97 -18.96 6.30
C ALA A 146 -6.92 -19.56 5.35
N ALA A 147 -5.84 -18.82 5.08
CA ALA A 147 -4.75 -19.28 4.24
C ALA A 147 -4.04 -20.51 4.83
N GLU A 148 -3.81 -20.52 6.15
CA GLU A 148 -3.24 -21.65 6.90
C GLU A 148 -4.14 -22.89 6.84
N ALA A 149 -5.46 -22.71 6.86
CA ALA A 149 -6.43 -23.77 6.63
C ALA A 149 -6.52 -24.25 5.16
N GLY A 150 -5.69 -23.70 4.27
CA GLY A 150 -5.63 -24.07 2.85
C GLY A 150 -6.70 -23.40 1.98
N ASP A 151 -7.48 -22.46 2.50
CA ASP A 151 -8.53 -21.77 1.76
C ASP A 151 -7.94 -20.81 0.70
N GLY A 152 -8.37 -20.97 -0.56
CA GLY A 152 -7.90 -20.15 -1.67
C GLY A 152 -8.23 -18.66 -1.53
N ARG A 153 -9.40 -18.31 -0.97
CA ARG A 153 -9.79 -16.91 -0.74
C ARG A 153 -8.97 -16.30 0.40
N GLY A 154 -8.65 -17.08 1.43
CA GLY A 154 -7.70 -16.71 2.47
C GLY A 154 -6.34 -16.31 1.89
N LYS A 155 -5.75 -17.17 1.05
CA LYS A 155 -4.48 -16.89 0.36
C LYS A 155 -4.54 -15.63 -0.50
N PHE A 156 -5.62 -15.46 -1.26
CA PHE A 156 -5.86 -14.25 -2.04
C PHE A 156 -5.90 -12.99 -1.15
N MET A 157 -6.65 -13.03 -0.04
CA MET A 157 -6.76 -11.90 0.88
C MET A 157 -5.42 -11.55 1.54
N VAL A 158 -4.62 -12.55 1.95
CA VAL A 158 -3.26 -12.29 2.46
C VAL A 158 -2.41 -11.58 1.42
N ALA A 159 -2.42 -12.05 0.16
CA ALA A 159 -1.69 -11.40 -0.93
C ALA A 159 -2.19 -9.96 -1.18
N PHE A 160 -3.51 -9.75 -1.17
CA PHE A 160 -4.11 -8.43 -1.33
C PHE A 160 -3.70 -7.47 -0.19
N HIS A 161 -3.74 -7.91 1.06
CA HIS A 161 -3.26 -7.10 2.20
C HIS A 161 -1.76 -6.82 2.13
N SER A 162 -0.96 -7.76 1.60
CA SER A 162 0.45 -7.52 1.33
C SER A 162 0.62 -6.42 0.27
N LEU A 163 -0.05 -6.49 -0.89
CA LEU A 163 0.06 -5.49 -1.98
C LEU A 163 -0.41 -4.09 -1.58
N THR A 164 -1.40 -4.01 -0.69
CA THR A 164 -1.94 -2.74 -0.19
C THR A 164 -1.19 -2.18 1.02
N GLY A 165 -0.22 -2.93 1.57
CA GLY A 165 0.54 -2.53 2.76
C GLY A 165 -0.28 -2.53 4.06
N GLN A 166 -1.33 -3.35 4.12
CA GLN A 166 -2.13 -3.59 5.33
C GLN A 166 -1.59 -4.77 6.15
N ASN A 167 -0.86 -5.68 5.52
CA ASN A 167 -0.18 -6.79 6.21
C ASN A 167 1.03 -6.24 7.00
N PRO A 168 1.13 -6.49 8.32
CA PRO A 168 2.24 -5.99 9.14
C PRO A 168 3.55 -6.75 8.90
N GLN A 169 3.51 -7.89 8.20
CA GLN A 169 4.72 -8.63 7.83
C GLN A 169 5.52 -7.84 6.78
N PRO A 170 6.87 -7.94 6.78
CA PRO A 170 7.68 -7.38 5.71
C PRO A 170 7.17 -7.84 4.34
N PHE A 171 7.03 -6.88 3.43
CA PHE A 171 6.60 -7.14 2.08
C PHE A 171 7.61 -8.02 1.33
N ASP A 172 7.08 -9.02 0.63
CA ASP A 172 7.82 -9.95 -0.21
C ASP A 172 6.97 -10.21 -1.46
N LEU A 173 7.47 -9.72 -2.60
CA LEU A 173 6.74 -9.80 -3.87
C LEU A 173 6.60 -11.24 -4.38
N ASP A 174 7.61 -12.07 -4.17
CA ASP A 174 7.62 -13.44 -4.67
C ASP A 174 6.69 -14.32 -3.84
N ARG A 175 6.71 -14.17 -2.51
CA ARG A 175 5.70 -14.80 -1.63
C ARG A 175 4.29 -14.35 -1.98
N THR A 176 4.09 -13.05 -2.22
CA THR A 176 2.79 -12.49 -2.60
C THR A 176 2.30 -13.10 -3.91
N ARG A 177 3.17 -13.22 -4.91
CA ARG A 177 2.84 -13.88 -6.19
C ARG A 177 2.51 -15.36 -6.00
N ALA A 178 3.27 -16.09 -5.18
CA ALA A 178 3.01 -17.50 -4.91
C ALA A 178 1.61 -17.73 -4.30
N LEU A 179 1.22 -16.91 -3.32
CA LEU A 179 -0.12 -16.94 -2.72
C LEU A 179 -1.22 -16.70 -3.76
N LEU A 180 -1.03 -15.77 -4.71
CA LEU A 180 -1.99 -15.53 -5.79
C LEU A 180 -2.10 -16.73 -6.74
N VAL A 181 -0.97 -17.36 -7.11
CA VAL A 181 -0.96 -18.57 -7.95
C VAL A 181 -1.71 -19.71 -7.27
N GLU A 182 -1.46 -19.93 -5.99
CA GLU A 182 -2.18 -20.95 -5.20
C GLU A 182 -3.68 -20.62 -5.07
N ALA A 183 -4.03 -19.35 -4.85
CA ALA A 183 -5.43 -18.91 -4.81
C ALA A 183 -6.15 -19.15 -6.14
N LYS A 184 -5.48 -18.88 -7.27
CA LYS A 184 -6.00 -19.18 -8.61
C LYS A 184 -6.25 -20.68 -8.79
N ALA A 185 -5.28 -21.52 -8.40
CA ALA A 185 -5.41 -22.97 -8.47
C ALA A 185 -6.60 -23.49 -7.62
N ASN A 186 -6.91 -22.79 -6.53
CA ASN A 186 -8.08 -23.03 -5.67
C ASN A 186 -9.38 -22.35 -6.15
N GLY A 187 -9.44 -21.89 -7.41
CA GLY A 187 -10.66 -21.39 -8.04
C GLY A 187 -10.98 -19.91 -7.78
N VAL A 188 -10.07 -19.12 -7.23
CA VAL A 188 -10.28 -17.67 -7.05
C VAL A 188 -9.98 -16.94 -8.35
N ALA A 189 -11.02 -16.67 -9.15
CA ALA A 189 -10.89 -16.05 -10.47
C ALA A 189 -10.14 -14.69 -10.44
N LYS A 190 -10.41 -13.84 -9.44
CA LYS A 190 -9.77 -12.52 -9.30
C LYS A 190 -8.25 -12.60 -9.08
N ALA A 191 -7.72 -13.74 -8.65
CA ALA A 191 -6.28 -13.91 -8.43
C ALA A 191 -5.47 -13.74 -9.72
N GLN A 192 -6.01 -14.12 -10.90
CA GLN A 192 -5.32 -13.93 -12.17
C GLN A 192 -5.02 -12.45 -12.46
N GLN A 193 -6.00 -11.57 -12.24
CA GLN A 193 -5.82 -10.13 -12.43
C GLN A 193 -4.64 -9.59 -11.62
N TYR A 194 -4.49 -10.02 -10.36
CA TYR A 194 -3.38 -9.58 -9.50
C TYR A 194 -2.04 -10.24 -9.88
N ILE A 195 -2.03 -11.46 -10.42
CA ILE A 195 -0.83 -12.05 -11.02
C ILE A 195 -0.35 -11.18 -12.19
N ASP A 196 -1.25 -10.77 -13.07
CA ASP A 196 -0.93 -9.94 -14.22
C ASP A 196 -0.38 -8.57 -13.80
N ILE A 197 -0.91 -7.98 -12.72
CA ILE A 197 -0.42 -6.74 -12.12
C ILE A 197 0.99 -6.91 -11.56
N VAL A 198 1.25 -7.99 -10.82
CA VAL A 198 2.60 -8.28 -10.29
C VAL A 198 3.60 -8.48 -11.43
N ASP A 199 3.22 -9.22 -12.47
CA ASP A 199 4.09 -9.46 -13.62
C ASP A 199 4.31 -8.18 -14.45
N ALA A 200 3.31 -7.29 -14.53
CA ALA A 200 3.46 -5.97 -15.13
C ALA A 200 4.41 -5.07 -14.32
N SER A 201 4.34 -5.11 -12.98
CA SER A 201 5.31 -4.41 -12.11
C SER A 201 6.73 -4.93 -12.35
N LYS A 202 6.94 -6.25 -12.48
CA LYS A 202 8.25 -6.82 -12.81
C LYS A 202 8.78 -6.30 -14.15
N ARG A 203 7.98 -6.37 -15.22
CA ARG A 203 8.36 -5.82 -16.54
C ARG A 203 8.67 -4.33 -16.50
N CYS A 204 7.90 -3.55 -15.74
CA CYS A 204 8.16 -2.13 -15.53
C CYS A 204 9.56 -1.90 -14.93
N ARG A 205 9.96 -2.68 -13.91
CA ARG A 205 11.28 -2.56 -13.26
C ARG A 205 12.43 -2.81 -14.23
N ASP A 206 12.27 -3.78 -15.12
CA ASP A 206 13.29 -4.15 -16.10
C ASP A 206 13.47 -3.08 -17.19
N GLN A 207 12.42 -2.30 -17.46
CA GLN A 207 12.38 -1.30 -18.53
C GLN A 207 12.54 0.14 -18.04
N ALA A 208 12.40 0.40 -16.74
CA ALA A 208 12.44 1.74 -16.17
C ALA A 208 13.82 2.40 -16.34
N ALA A 209 13.82 3.59 -16.94
CA ALA A 209 15.03 4.40 -17.11
C ALA A 209 15.29 5.26 -15.87
N PHE A 210 14.24 5.83 -15.29
CA PHE A 210 14.31 6.63 -14.08
C PHE A 210 14.54 5.76 -12.84
N ARG A 211 15.49 6.20 -12.02
CA ARG A 211 15.77 5.61 -10.71
C ARG A 211 15.91 6.67 -9.64
N LEU A 212 15.19 6.47 -8.53
CA LEU A 212 15.34 7.22 -7.29
C LEU A 212 15.81 6.25 -6.21
N PHE A 213 16.88 6.62 -5.50
CA PHE A 213 17.59 5.71 -4.57
C PHE A 213 18.04 4.39 -5.22
N ASP A 214 18.47 4.47 -6.48
CA ASP A 214 18.87 3.34 -7.32
C ASP A 214 17.74 2.33 -7.64
N ALA A 215 16.50 2.68 -7.31
CA ALA A 215 15.32 1.86 -7.53
C ALA A 215 14.31 2.52 -8.52
N PRO A 216 13.59 1.71 -9.31
CA PRO A 216 12.53 2.21 -10.21
C PRO A 216 11.24 2.49 -9.42
N VAL A 217 11.23 3.55 -8.60
CA VAL A 217 10.18 3.81 -7.59
C VAL A 217 8.75 3.86 -8.15
N PHE A 218 8.55 4.26 -9.41
CA PHE A 218 7.23 4.27 -10.06
C PHE A 218 6.72 2.87 -10.44
N CYS A 219 7.57 1.84 -10.40
CA CYS A 219 7.18 0.45 -10.62
C CYS A 219 6.90 -0.31 -9.33
N LEU A 220 7.20 0.28 -8.16
CA LEU A 220 7.03 -0.36 -6.85
C LEU A 220 5.60 -0.24 -6.34
N PHE A 221 5.14 -1.25 -5.60
CA PHE A 221 3.94 -1.13 -4.79
C PHE A 221 4.22 -0.24 -3.57
N ARG A 222 3.18 0.43 -3.04
CA ARG A 222 3.27 1.27 -1.83
C ARG A 222 4.10 0.64 -0.69
N PRO A 223 3.84 -0.61 -0.24
CA PRO A 223 4.63 -1.23 0.83
C PRO A 223 6.11 -1.43 0.49
N GLU A 224 6.46 -1.73 -0.78
CA GLU A 224 7.86 -1.80 -1.22
C GLU A 224 8.53 -0.43 -1.16
N LEU A 225 7.81 0.61 -1.59
CA LEU A 225 8.31 1.98 -1.53
C LEU A 225 8.52 2.39 -0.07
N THR A 226 7.57 2.12 0.83
CA THR A 226 7.73 2.37 2.26
C THR A 226 8.98 1.68 2.82
N GLN A 227 9.19 0.38 2.54
CA GLN A 227 10.39 -0.34 2.97
C GLN A 227 11.68 0.26 2.40
N LEU A 228 11.68 0.64 1.11
CA LEU A 228 12.81 1.30 0.48
C LEU A 228 13.13 2.62 1.18
N LEU A 229 12.14 3.49 1.41
CA LEU A 229 12.35 4.78 2.08
C LEU A 229 12.86 4.59 3.51
N SER A 230 12.28 3.66 4.27
CA SER A 230 12.77 3.31 5.61
C SER A 230 14.20 2.78 5.59
N SER A 231 14.59 1.98 4.59
CA SER A 231 15.97 1.49 4.44
C SER A 231 16.97 2.61 4.15
N LYS A 232 16.50 3.75 3.66
CA LYS A 232 17.30 4.97 3.43
C LYS A 232 17.31 5.89 4.65
N GLY A 233 16.67 5.51 5.75
CA GLY A 233 16.61 6.32 6.99
C GLY A 233 15.48 7.35 7.02
N MET A 234 14.54 7.29 6.06
CA MET A 234 13.36 8.15 6.09
C MET A 234 12.31 7.59 7.05
N THR A 235 11.70 8.46 7.84
CA THR A 235 10.67 8.08 8.82
C THR A 235 9.32 8.63 8.41
N GLU A 236 8.31 7.77 8.34
CA GLU A 236 6.92 8.16 8.05
C GLU A 236 6.38 9.04 9.19
N SER A 237 5.95 10.26 8.87
CA SER A 237 5.35 11.19 9.82
C SER A 237 3.83 11.23 9.71
N GLN A 238 3.29 10.95 8.53
CA GLN A 238 1.85 10.94 8.28
C GLN A 238 1.53 9.93 7.19
N LYS A 239 0.47 9.14 7.42
CA LYS A 239 -0.09 8.20 6.46
C LYS A 239 -1.54 8.59 6.18
N ASP A 240 -1.81 9.12 4.99
CA ASP A 240 -3.15 9.54 4.59
C ASP A 240 -3.75 8.54 3.58
N LEU A 241 -4.61 7.66 4.10
CA LEU A 241 -5.31 6.67 3.29
C LEU A 241 -6.48 7.26 2.49
N GLU A 242 -6.97 8.44 2.87
CA GLU A 242 -8.12 9.09 2.24
C GLU A 242 -7.68 9.90 1.02
N HIS A 243 -6.61 10.68 1.17
CA HIS A 243 -6.07 11.53 0.10
C HIS A 243 -4.94 10.85 -0.71
N TRP A 244 -4.55 9.64 -0.30
CA TRP A 244 -3.48 8.85 -0.92
C TRP A 244 -2.14 9.58 -0.92
N ILE A 245 -1.77 10.13 0.24
CA ILE A 245 -0.52 10.86 0.45
C ILE A 245 0.17 10.33 1.70
N ASP A 246 1.44 9.96 1.56
CA ASP A 246 2.32 9.69 2.70
C ASP A 246 3.35 10.80 2.82
N VAL A 247 3.63 11.22 4.05
CA VAL A 247 4.64 12.24 4.36
C VAL A 247 5.76 11.59 5.14
N TYR A 248 6.99 11.82 4.71
CA TYR A 248 8.20 11.31 5.31
C TYR A 248 9.12 12.44 5.73
N ARG A 249 9.85 12.24 6.83
CA ARG A 249 11.03 13.04 7.18
C ARG A 249 12.22 12.51 6.39
N PRO A 250 12.89 13.34 5.56
CA PRO A 250 13.98 12.88 4.69
C PRO A 250 15.21 12.35 5.43
N GLY A 251 15.43 12.78 6.68
CA GLY A 251 16.63 12.42 7.44
C GLY A 251 17.89 12.80 6.67
N ASP A 252 18.90 11.93 6.69
CA ASP A 252 20.20 12.20 6.03
C ASP A 252 20.16 12.05 4.50
N VAL A 253 19.07 11.51 3.92
CA VAL A 253 18.93 11.33 2.46
C VAL A 253 18.99 12.67 1.74
N LEU A 254 18.32 13.67 2.30
CA LEU A 254 18.35 15.04 1.83
C LEU A 254 18.09 15.95 3.02
N ALA A 255 19.11 16.08 3.88
CA ALA A 255 19.02 16.73 5.20
C ALA A 255 18.47 18.16 5.18
N SER A 256 18.52 18.83 4.02
CA SER A 256 17.99 20.17 3.85
C SER A 256 16.53 20.25 3.42
N ALA A 257 15.88 19.13 3.11
CA ALA A 257 14.46 19.11 2.80
C ALA A 257 13.65 18.95 4.10
N ASP A 258 12.65 19.79 4.28
CA ASP A 258 11.76 19.78 5.45
C ASP A 258 10.94 18.49 5.49
N ARG A 259 10.42 18.08 4.33
CA ARG A 259 9.63 16.87 4.16
C ARG A 259 9.74 16.29 2.76
N ALA A 260 9.42 15.01 2.65
CA ALA A 260 9.15 14.35 1.39
C ALA A 260 7.68 13.90 1.34
N GLU A 261 7.00 14.20 0.25
CA GLU A 261 5.61 13.79 0.00
C GLU A 261 5.56 12.72 -1.08
N VAL A 262 4.84 11.65 -0.79
CA VAL A 262 4.63 10.51 -1.69
C VAL A 262 3.15 10.43 -2.00
N THR A 263 2.77 10.82 -3.21
CA THR A 263 1.38 10.86 -3.65
C THR A 263 1.08 9.70 -4.59
N TYR A 264 0.01 8.96 -4.29
CA TYR A 264 -0.40 7.80 -5.06
C TYR A 264 -1.65 8.10 -5.90
N ASP A 265 -1.75 7.38 -7.01
CA ASP A 265 -3.01 7.11 -7.69
C ASP A 265 -3.59 5.78 -7.18
N ARG A 266 -4.91 5.66 -7.22
CA ARG A 266 -5.63 4.41 -6.92
C ARG A 266 -6.49 4.06 -8.12
N ASP A 267 -6.05 3.06 -8.88
CA ASP A 267 -6.84 2.53 -9.99
C ASP A 267 -8.12 1.89 -9.42
N PRO A 268 -9.33 2.34 -9.82
CA PRO A 268 -10.60 1.83 -9.32
C PRO A 268 -10.82 0.35 -9.65
N GLN A 269 -10.15 -0.19 -10.67
CA GLN A 269 -10.27 -1.61 -11.06
C GLN A 269 -9.38 -2.53 -10.23
N GLU A 270 -8.25 -2.02 -9.75
CA GLU A 270 -7.24 -2.80 -9.03
C GLU A 270 -7.26 -2.57 -7.52
N GLU A 271 -7.78 -1.41 -7.09
CA GLU A 271 -7.78 -0.93 -5.71
C GLU A 271 -6.38 -0.77 -5.08
N LEU A 272 -5.31 -0.83 -5.89
CA LEU A 272 -3.92 -0.69 -5.46
C LEU A 272 -3.43 0.74 -5.58
N HIS A 273 -2.61 1.15 -4.61
CA HIS A 273 -1.94 2.45 -4.62
C HIS A 273 -0.64 2.36 -5.42
N ARG A 274 -0.55 3.15 -6.50
CA ARG A 274 0.63 3.24 -7.36
C ARG A 274 1.20 4.65 -7.28
N LEU A 275 2.52 4.78 -7.16
CA LEU A 275 3.16 6.09 -7.08
C LEU A 275 2.81 6.95 -8.31
N ALA A 276 2.32 8.16 -8.07
CA ALA A 276 2.03 9.16 -9.11
C ALA A 276 3.02 10.33 -9.03
N ARG A 277 3.39 10.73 -7.82
CA ARG A 277 4.35 11.82 -7.57
C ARG A 277 5.18 11.57 -6.31
N PHE A 278 6.47 11.88 -6.37
CA PHE A 278 7.35 12.01 -5.23
C PHE A 278 7.88 13.44 -5.20
N ALA A 279 7.80 14.14 -4.07
CA ALA A 279 8.24 15.52 -3.95
C ALA A 279 9.12 15.72 -2.71
N TYR A 280 10.19 16.50 -2.85
CA TYR A 280 10.92 17.10 -1.73
C TYR A 280 10.53 18.56 -1.61
N ILE A 281 10.20 18.99 -0.39
CA ILE A 281 9.75 20.34 -0.08
C ILE A 281 10.77 20.95 0.88
N PHE A 282 11.21 22.16 0.56
CA PHE A 282 12.24 22.91 1.29
C PHE A 282 11.64 24.19 1.85
N ASN A 283 12.02 24.54 3.08
CA ASN A 283 11.60 25.79 3.71
C ASN A 283 11.95 27.00 2.82
N PRO A 284 11.11 28.04 2.73
CA PRO A 284 11.45 29.27 2.02
C PRO A 284 12.80 29.90 2.42
N GLN A 285 13.18 29.81 3.70
CA GLN A 285 14.44 30.38 4.20
C GLN A 285 15.68 29.64 3.67
N ASP A 286 15.59 28.31 3.52
CA ASP A 286 16.67 27.46 3.01
C ASP A 286 16.62 27.27 1.48
N GLY A 287 15.43 27.35 0.90
CA GLY A 287 15.15 26.93 -0.47
C GLY A 287 15.77 27.84 -1.53
N VAL A 288 15.72 29.16 -1.32
CA VAL A 288 16.19 30.14 -2.31
C VAL A 288 17.68 30.00 -2.59
N ASP A 289 18.50 29.91 -1.53
CA ASP A 289 19.96 29.75 -1.66
C ASP A 289 20.34 28.37 -2.25
N ARG A 290 19.47 27.38 -2.05
CA ARG A 290 19.68 26.01 -2.55
C ARG A 290 19.20 25.80 -3.97
N MET A 291 18.40 26.70 -4.54
CA MET A 291 17.80 26.50 -5.86
C MET A 291 18.87 26.29 -6.95
N GLU A 292 19.93 27.10 -6.94
CA GLU A 292 21.04 26.94 -7.90
C GLU A 292 21.83 25.65 -7.66
N LEU A 293 22.05 25.27 -6.40
CA LEU A 293 22.72 24.00 -6.06
C LEU A 293 21.89 22.80 -6.52
N LEU A 294 20.59 22.80 -6.23
CA LEU A 294 19.66 21.75 -6.66
C LEU A 294 19.61 21.68 -8.18
N ARG A 295 19.53 22.82 -8.88
CA ARG A 295 19.57 22.86 -10.34
C ARG A 295 20.86 22.24 -10.86
N LYS A 296 22.02 22.60 -10.30
CA LYS A 296 23.32 22.04 -10.69
C LYS A 296 23.35 20.51 -10.52
N VAL A 297 22.90 19.99 -9.37
CA VAL A 297 22.84 18.55 -9.08
C VAL A 297 21.89 17.84 -10.05
N LEU A 298 20.72 18.43 -10.35
CA LEU A 298 19.77 17.87 -11.31
C LEU A 298 20.32 17.88 -12.73
N VAL A 299 21.05 18.93 -13.14
CA VAL A 299 21.72 18.97 -14.44
C VAL A 299 22.82 17.93 -14.55
N GLU A 300 23.61 17.75 -13.50
CA GLU A 300 24.65 16.72 -13.46
C GLU A 300 24.06 15.32 -13.54
N LYS A 301 22.94 15.08 -12.86
CA LYS A 301 22.29 13.76 -12.80
C LYS A 301 21.44 13.42 -14.03
N TYR A 302 20.70 14.38 -14.58
CA TYR A 302 19.68 14.14 -15.61
C TYR A 302 19.96 14.87 -16.93
N GLY A 303 21.05 15.64 -17.02
CA GLY A 303 21.46 16.35 -18.23
C GLY A 303 20.90 17.76 -18.35
N LYS A 304 21.01 18.34 -19.55
CA LYS A 304 20.62 19.72 -19.81
C LYS A 304 19.11 19.92 -19.66
N LEU A 305 18.74 21.08 -19.14
CA LEU A 305 17.36 21.56 -19.07
C LEU A 305 16.70 21.51 -20.44
N GLN A 306 15.44 21.10 -20.49
CA GLN A 306 14.65 21.22 -21.70
C GLN A 306 14.15 22.66 -21.84
N PRO A 307 14.23 23.27 -23.03
CA PRO A 307 13.67 24.60 -23.26
C PRO A 307 12.16 24.53 -23.02
N MET A 308 11.66 25.31 -22.06
CA MET A 308 10.23 25.49 -21.84
C MET A 308 9.72 26.65 -22.72
N ASP A 309 8.50 26.51 -23.24
CA ASP A 309 7.83 27.60 -23.94
C ASP A 309 7.73 28.81 -22.98
N ALA A 310 8.33 29.92 -23.40
CA ALA A 310 8.72 31.08 -22.59
C ALA A 310 7.57 31.90 -21.96
N THR A 311 6.35 31.37 -21.88
CA THR A 311 5.15 32.16 -21.60
C THR A 311 4.77 32.32 -20.13
N ARG A 312 5.35 31.61 -19.15
CA ARG A 312 5.11 31.75 -17.70
C ARG A 312 6.33 31.18 -16.96
N GLU A 313 6.96 31.74 -15.92
CA GLU A 313 6.53 32.64 -14.84
C GLU A 313 7.79 33.18 -14.13
N THR A 314 7.66 34.35 -13.53
CA THR A 314 8.48 34.85 -12.41
C THR A 314 8.65 33.77 -11.34
N GLY A 315 9.76 33.02 -11.34
CA GLY A 315 9.95 31.96 -10.34
C GLY A 315 11.10 30.95 -10.51
N GLY A 316 11.81 30.91 -11.64
CA GLY A 316 12.99 30.04 -11.79
C GLY A 316 12.69 28.54 -11.96
N HIS A 317 11.52 28.20 -12.51
CA HIS A 317 11.12 26.81 -12.77
C HIS A 317 12.04 26.12 -13.80
N SER A 318 12.24 24.81 -13.64
CA SER A 318 13.17 23.99 -14.43
C SER A 318 12.62 22.58 -14.57
N GLU A 319 12.52 22.06 -15.80
CA GLU A 319 11.94 20.73 -16.08
C GLU A 319 12.91 19.84 -16.88
N TRP A 320 12.89 18.54 -16.57
CA TRP A 320 13.52 17.47 -17.33
C TRP A 320 12.49 16.38 -17.63
N ARG A 321 12.47 15.87 -18.86
CA ARG A 321 11.63 14.72 -19.24
C ARG A 321 12.49 13.54 -19.64
N LEU A 322 12.27 12.41 -19.00
CA LEU A 322 13.00 11.19 -19.25
C LEU A 322 12.32 10.30 -20.29
N PRO A 323 13.05 9.39 -20.97
CA PRO A 323 12.49 8.55 -22.03
C PRO A 323 11.36 7.61 -21.58
N ASP A 324 11.31 7.25 -20.30
CA ASP A 324 10.25 6.42 -19.72
C ASP A 324 9.01 7.24 -19.27
N GLY A 325 9.00 8.54 -19.61
CA GLY A 325 7.87 9.44 -19.36
C GLY A 325 7.87 10.09 -17.98
N VAL A 326 8.88 9.84 -17.12
CA VAL A 326 9.00 10.55 -15.85
C VAL A 326 9.41 12.00 -16.10
N ALA A 327 8.67 12.93 -15.51
CA ALA A 327 8.97 14.36 -15.49
C ALA A 327 9.58 14.75 -14.14
N ILE A 328 10.68 15.49 -14.18
CA ILE A 328 11.37 16.03 -13.02
C ILE A 328 11.24 17.54 -13.09
N ALA A 329 10.77 18.17 -12.02
CA ALA A 329 10.62 19.62 -11.97
C ALA A 329 11.22 20.19 -10.70
N LEU A 330 11.98 21.26 -10.83
CA LEU A 330 12.44 22.13 -9.75
C LEU A 330 11.68 23.45 -9.89
N GLY A 331 10.94 23.84 -8.88
CA GLY A 331 10.16 25.08 -8.87
C GLY A 331 10.31 25.85 -7.56
N LYS A 332 10.02 27.15 -7.62
CA LYS A 332 9.83 27.99 -6.45
C LYS A 332 8.42 28.56 -6.49
N ASP A 333 7.68 28.36 -5.41
CA ASP A 333 6.33 28.88 -5.24
C ASP A 333 6.37 30.35 -4.79
N ALA A 334 5.20 31.01 -4.79
CA ALA A 334 5.07 32.43 -4.45
C ALA A 334 5.43 32.75 -2.99
N ASP A 335 5.28 31.77 -2.09
CA ASP A 335 5.67 31.85 -0.68
C ASP A 335 7.18 31.62 -0.46
N GLY A 336 7.94 31.38 -1.53
CA GLY A 336 9.36 31.09 -1.50
C GLY A 336 9.70 29.61 -1.31
N THR A 337 8.71 28.73 -1.10
CA THR A 337 8.91 27.29 -0.97
C THR A 337 9.56 26.77 -2.24
N VAL A 338 10.65 26.02 -2.10
CA VAL A 338 11.29 25.34 -3.22
C VAL A 338 10.87 23.88 -3.21
N THR A 339 10.53 23.35 -4.37
CA THR A 339 10.07 21.97 -4.51
C THR A 339 10.82 21.28 -5.64
N VAL A 340 11.34 20.08 -5.35
CA VAL A 340 11.81 19.12 -6.37
C VAL A 340 10.78 18.02 -6.49
N THR A 341 10.16 17.90 -7.65
CA THR A 341 9.12 16.91 -7.94
C THR A 341 9.61 15.90 -8.97
N TYR A 342 9.22 14.65 -8.76
CA TYR A 342 9.32 13.55 -9.71
C TYR A 342 7.90 13.06 -9.94
N THR A 343 7.43 13.08 -11.18
CA THR A 343 6.04 12.80 -11.52
C THR A 343 5.97 11.86 -12.70
N LEU A 344 5.05 10.91 -12.67
CA LEU A 344 4.65 10.17 -13.87
C LEU A 344 3.36 10.82 -14.41
N PRO A 345 3.43 11.71 -15.42
CA PRO A 345 2.35 12.63 -15.77
C PRO A 345 1.02 11.94 -16.02
N LYS A 346 1.03 10.83 -16.76
CA LYS A 346 -0.19 10.04 -17.02
C LYS A 346 -0.89 9.61 -15.73
N ARG A 347 -0.17 9.07 -14.73
CA ARG A 347 -0.78 8.67 -13.46
C ARG A 347 -1.25 9.86 -12.63
N TRP A 348 -0.58 11.00 -12.76
CA TRP A 348 -1.00 12.23 -12.09
C TRP A 348 -2.33 12.76 -12.64
N GLU A 349 -2.49 12.72 -13.96
CA GLU A 349 -3.74 13.02 -14.65
C GLU A 349 -4.86 12.05 -14.25
N ASP A 350 -4.58 10.74 -14.28
CA ASP A 350 -5.51 9.68 -13.88
C ASP A 350 -6.00 9.90 -12.44
N ARG A 351 -5.08 10.18 -11.50
CA ARG A 351 -5.42 10.51 -10.11
C ARG A 351 -6.36 11.70 -10.00
N THR A 352 -6.07 12.77 -10.74
CA THR A 352 -6.88 14.00 -10.69
C THR A 352 -8.30 13.72 -11.17
N ALA A 353 -8.44 12.91 -12.23
CA ALA A 353 -9.73 12.45 -12.72
C ALA A 353 -10.44 11.53 -11.71
N HIS A 354 -9.73 10.63 -11.04
CA HIS A 354 -10.28 9.76 -9.98
C HIS A 354 -10.85 10.55 -8.81
N LEU A 355 -10.08 11.47 -8.25
CA LEU A 355 -10.53 12.28 -7.12
C LEU A 355 -11.66 13.23 -7.48
N LYS A 356 -11.77 13.65 -8.75
CA LYS A 356 -12.92 14.41 -9.23
C LYS A 356 -14.18 13.52 -9.23
N ARG A 357 -14.08 12.30 -9.77
CA ARG A 357 -15.19 11.34 -9.81
C ARG A 357 -15.68 10.94 -8.41
N GLU A 358 -14.78 10.65 -7.47
CA GLU A 358 -15.19 10.30 -6.09
C GLU A 358 -15.96 11.46 -5.44
N ARG A 359 -15.48 12.70 -5.58
CA ARG A 359 -16.19 13.89 -5.07
C ARG A 359 -17.57 14.08 -5.68
N GLU A 360 -17.72 13.85 -6.98
CA GLU A 360 -19.02 13.92 -7.67
C GLU A 360 -19.98 12.83 -7.16
N LEU A 361 -19.48 11.61 -6.93
CA LEU A 361 -20.28 10.51 -6.37
C LEU A 361 -20.73 10.81 -4.93
N GLU A 362 -19.85 11.37 -4.11
CA GLU A 362 -20.17 11.77 -2.73
C GLU A 362 -21.21 12.89 -2.68
N GLN A 363 -21.05 13.91 -3.52
CA GLN A 363 -22.04 15.00 -3.64
C GLN A 363 -23.40 14.48 -4.08
N ASN A 364 -23.44 13.59 -5.09
CA ASN A 364 -24.68 12.97 -5.54
C ASN A 364 -25.33 12.09 -4.45
N ALA A 365 -24.52 11.31 -3.71
CA ALA A 365 -25.02 10.51 -2.59
C ALA A 365 -25.58 11.39 -1.47
N GLN A 366 -24.97 12.56 -1.20
CA GLN A 366 -25.48 13.52 -0.24
C GLN A 366 -26.85 14.08 -0.69
N LEU A 367 -26.96 14.52 -1.95
CA LEU A 367 -28.21 15.04 -2.49
C LEU A 367 -29.36 14.02 -2.41
N ILE A 368 -29.10 12.75 -2.73
CA ILE A 368 -30.11 11.69 -2.61
C ILE A 368 -30.53 11.48 -1.16
N ARG A 369 -29.58 11.49 -0.20
CA ARG A 369 -29.90 11.37 1.23
C ARG A 369 -30.80 12.51 1.71
N ASP A 370 -30.50 13.73 1.29
CA ASP A 370 -31.26 14.92 1.67
C ASP A 370 -32.67 14.90 1.04
N GLN A 371 -32.83 14.34 -0.16
CA GLN A 371 -34.15 14.17 -0.80
C GLN A 371 -35.03 13.09 -0.15
N VAL A 372 -34.42 12.04 0.41
CA VAL A 372 -35.17 10.96 1.10
C VAL A 372 -35.53 11.35 2.55
N ALA A 373 -34.80 12.30 3.13
CA ALA A 373 -35.05 12.79 4.48
C ALA A 373 -36.19 13.83 4.59
N LEU A 374 -36.66 14.36 3.46
CA LEU A 374 -37.82 15.24 3.33
C LEU A 374 -39.06 14.44 2.94
#